data_AF-I2H9V4-F1
#
_entry.id   AF-I2H9V4-F1
#
_cell.length_a   1.000
_cell.length_b   1.000
_cell.length_c   1.000
_cell.angle_alpha   90.00
_cell.angle_beta   90.00
_cell.angle_gamma   90.00
#
_symmetry.space_group_name_H-M   'P 1'
#
loop_
_entity.id
_entity.type
_entity.pdbx_description
1 polymer ?
#
loop_
_entity_poly.entity_id
_entity_poly.type
_entity_poly.pdbx_seq_one_letter_code
_entity_poly.pdbx_strand_id
1 'polypeptide(L)'
;MASCIGAAQGALFGITSGFLLKRYNKLYRNARFQVHVLYQCFCVAYTGAFKGDKQLISFQERYFQQENEKRKLLINKAADQGIFLEDDATIMSTIDT
;
A
#
# COMPACT_ATOMS: atom_id res chain seq x y z
N MET A 1 -16.64 -1.50 1.14
CA MET A 1 -16.65 -0.17 0.48
C MET A 1 -15.36 0.16 -0.27
N ALA A 2 -14.18 -0.29 0.17
CA ALA A 2 -12.90 -0.01 -0.51
C ALA A 2 -12.84 -0.49 -1.99
N SER A 3 -13.42 -1.66 -2.32
CA SER A 3 -13.48 -2.14 -3.71
C SER A 3 -14.24 -1.21 -4.65
N CYS A 4 -15.35 -0.61 -4.21
CA CYS A 4 -16.16 0.28 -5.06
C CYS A 4 -15.40 1.57 -5.38
N ILE A 5 -14.68 2.12 -4.39
CA ILE A 5 -13.87 3.34 -4.54
C ILE A 5 -12.65 3.04 -5.44
N GLY A 6 -12.01 1.89 -5.27
CA GLY A 6 -10.92 1.43 -6.13
C GLY A 6 -11.37 1.24 -7.59
N ALA A 7 -12.52 0.59 -7.79
CA ALA A 7 -13.09 0.38 -9.12
C ALA A 7 -13.46 1.70 -9.81
N ALA A 8 -14.09 2.63 -9.09
CA ALA A 8 -14.44 3.95 -9.63
C ALA A 8 -13.20 4.75 -10.03
N GLN A 9 -12.15 4.73 -9.19
CA GLN A 9 -10.93 5.47 -9.46
C GLN A 9 -10.10 4.84 -10.59
N GLY A 10 -10.06 3.50 -10.67
CA GLY A 10 -9.46 2.77 -11.78
C GLY A 10 -10.21 2.99 -13.10
N ALA A 11 -11.54 3.06 -13.07
CA ALA A 11 -12.36 3.38 -14.24
C ALA A 11 -12.11 4.81 -14.74
N LEU A 12 -12.02 5.79 -13.83
CA LEU A 12 -11.69 7.18 -14.19
C LEU A 12 -10.29 7.29 -14.80
N PHE A 13 -9.29 6.61 -14.23
CA PHE A 13 -7.94 6.58 -14.80
C PHE A 13 -7.88 5.86 -16.15
N GLY A 14 -8.58 4.73 -16.30
CA GLY A 14 -8.65 4.00 -17.56
C GLY A 14 -9.33 4.81 -18.67
N ILE A 15 -10.49 5.42 -18.39
CA ILE A 15 -11.24 6.23 -19.38
C ILE A 15 -10.42 7.46 -19.81
N THR A 16 -9.83 8.18 -18.86
CA THR A 16 -9.03 9.38 -19.16
C THR A 16 -7.78 9.02 -19.97
N SER A 17 -7.07 7.96 -19.59
CA SER A 17 -5.91 7.47 -20.32
C SER A 17 -6.27 6.98 -21.72
N GLY A 18 -7.33 6.18 -21.86
CA GLY A 18 -7.82 5.69 -23.15
C GLY A 18 -8.25 6.82 -24.10
N PHE A 19 -8.88 7.88 -23.57
CA PHE A 19 -9.22 9.06 -24.37
C PHE A 19 -7.99 9.82 -24.84
N LEU A 20 -6.98 9.96 -23.98
CA LEU A 20 -5.71 10.61 -24.30
C LEU A 20 -4.95 9.83 -25.39
N LEU A 21 -4.83 8.51 -25.26
CA LEU A 21 -4.16 7.66 -26.26
C LEU A 21 -4.88 7.71 -27.62
N LYS A 22 -6.22 7.78 -27.63
CA LYS A 22 -7.00 7.91 -28.87
C LYS A 22 -6.77 9.25 -29.57
N ARG A 23 -6.47 10.33 -28.81
CA ARG A 23 -6.23 11.69 -29.34
C ARG A 23 -4.84 11.84 -29.94
N TYR A 24 -3.81 11.27 -29.32
CA TYR A 24 -2.41 11.50 -29.69
C TYR A 24 -1.78 10.35 -30.49
N ASN A 25 -2.22 9.10 -30.31
CA ASN A 25 -1.56 7.95 -30.91
C ASN A 25 -2.38 7.36 -32.08
N LYS A 26 -1.86 7.50 -33.32
CA LYS A 26 -2.50 6.99 -34.53
C LYS A 26 -2.58 5.46 -34.56
N LEU A 27 -1.62 4.75 -33.96
CA LEU A 27 -1.62 3.28 -33.86
C LEU A 27 -2.74 2.80 -32.93
N TYR A 28 -2.90 3.48 -31.80
CA TYR A 28 -3.94 3.14 -30.82
C TYR A 28 -5.35 3.44 -31.36
N ARG A 29 -5.50 4.51 -32.14
CA ARG A 29 -6.76 4.87 -32.81
C ARG A 29 -7.25 3.80 -33.79
N ASN A 30 -6.34 3.08 -34.43
CA ASN A 30 -6.67 2.05 -35.43
C ASN A 30 -6.66 0.62 -34.84
N ALA A 31 -6.36 0.48 -33.54
CA ALA A 31 -6.30 -0.81 -32.88
C ALA A 31 -7.70 -1.42 -32.69
N ARG A 32 -7.78 -2.76 -32.76
CA ARG A 32 -9.02 -3.50 -32.50
C ARG A 32 -9.51 -3.27 -31.07
N PHE A 33 -10.82 -3.47 -30.86
CA PHE A 33 -11.48 -3.30 -29.55
C PHE A 33 -10.82 -4.13 -28.43
N GLN A 34 -10.31 -5.32 -28.75
CA GLN A 34 -9.60 -6.19 -27.79
C GLN A 34 -8.41 -5.49 -27.11
N VAL A 35 -7.63 -4.70 -27.86
CA VAL A 35 -6.45 -3.99 -27.32
C VAL A 35 -6.88 -2.89 -26.34
N HIS A 36 -8.02 -2.24 -26.60
CA HIS A 36 -8.57 -1.22 -25.72
C HIS A 36 -9.02 -1.83 -24.38
N VAL A 37 -9.69 -2.98 -24.42
CA VAL A 37 -10.14 -3.69 -23.21
C VAL A 37 -8.94 -4.18 -22.39
N LEU A 38 -7.92 -4.76 -23.05
CA LEU A 38 -6.70 -5.19 -22.37
C LEU A 38 -6.02 -4.03 -21.67
N TYR A 39 -5.86 -2.90 -22.37
CA TYR A 39 -5.25 -1.70 -21.78
C TYR A 39 -6.02 -1.19 -20.57
N GLN A 40 -7.35 -1.12 -20.65
CA GLN A 40 -8.20 -0.71 -19.53
C GLN A 40 -8.01 -1.65 -18.33
N CYS A 41 -7.96 -2.96 -18.58
CA CYS A 41 -7.74 -3.98 -17.55
C CYS A 41 -6.37 -3.82 -16.88
N PHE A 42 -5.31 -3.59 -17.68
CA PHE A 42 -3.97 -3.30 -17.16
C PHE A 42 -3.93 -2.04 -16.30
N CYS A 43 -4.60 -0.96 -16.72
CA CYS A 43 -4.68 0.27 -15.92
C CYS A 43 -5.36 0.02 -14.57
N VAL A 44 -6.47 -0.73 -14.56
CA VAL A 44 -7.19 -1.04 -13.31
C VAL A 44 -6.34 -1.95 -12.41
N ALA A 45 -5.70 -2.98 -12.96
CA ALA A 45 -4.82 -3.87 -12.20
C ALA A 45 -3.63 -3.12 -11.60
N TYR A 46 -2.95 -2.30 -12.39
CA TYR A 46 -1.79 -1.53 -11.95
C TYR A 46 -2.15 -0.52 -10.84
N THR A 47 -3.26 0.21 -11.01
CA THR A 47 -3.73 1.17 -9.99
C THR A 47 -4.18 0.49 -8.70
N GLY A 48 -4.72 -0.72 -8.78
CA GLY A 48 -5.04 -1.55 -7.62
C GLY A 48 -3.80 -1.98 -6.85
N ALA A 49 -2.81 -2.55 -7.55
CA ALA A 49 -1.54 -2.99 -6.94
C ALA A 49 -0.81 -1.82 -6.25
N PHE A 50 -0.67 -0.69 -6.94
CA PHE A 50 0.01 0.49 -6.39
C PHE A 50 -0.62 1.03 -5.10
N LYS A 51 -1.96 0.99 -5.00
CA LYS A 51 -2.66 1.36 -3.78
C LYS A 51 -2.49 0.33 -2.67
N GLY A 52 -2.50 -0.96 -3.02
CA GLY A 52 -2.22 -2.04 -2.08
C GLY A 52 -0.85 -1.88 -1.43
N ASP A 53 0.18 -1.62 -2.23
CA ASP A 53 1.55 -1.43 -1.74
C ASP A 53 1.65 -0.23 -0.79
N LYS A 54 1.04 0.90 -1.14
CA LYS A 54 0.98 2.08 -0.26
C LYS A 54 0.26 1.79 1.05
N GLN A 55 -0.84 1.05 0.99
CA GLN A 55 -1.59 0.68 2.18
C GLN A 55 -0.77 -0.24 3.08
N LEU A 56 -0.03 -1.19 2.50
CA LEU A 56 0.88 -2.07 3.23
C LEU A 56 1.98 -1.28 3.95
N ILE A 57 2.65 -0.35 3.27
CA ILE A 57 3.69 0.50 3.87
C ILE A 57 3.11 1.32 5.04
N SER A 58 1.96 1.97 4.83
CA SER A 58 1.32 2.75 5.89
C SER A 58 0.85 1.90 7.07
N PHE A 59 0.50 0.64 6.82
CA PHE A 59 0.12 -0.30 7.86
C PHE A 59 1.34 -0.72 8.68
N GLN A 60 2.46 -1.03 8.02
CA GLN A 60 3.73 -1.37 8.68
C GLN A 60 4.22 -0.22 9.57
N GLU A 61 4.18 1.02 9.07
CA GLU A 61 4.57 2.20 9.84
C GLU A 61 3.71 2.37 11.11
N ARG A 62 2.38 2.26 10.97
CA ARG A 62 1.44 2.36 12.10
C ARG A 62 1.65 1.23 13.11
N TYR A 63 1.89 0.02 12.62
CA TYR A 63 2.15 -1.13 13.48
C TYR A 63 3.41 -0.92 14.32
N PHE A 64 4.50 -0.47 13.68
CA PHE A 64 5.75 -0.19 14.38
C PHE A 64 5.62 0.94 15.41
N GLN A 65 4.87 2.00 15.09
CA GLN A 65 4.56 3.06 16.04
C GLN A 65 3.79 2.54 17.25
N GLN A 66 2.74 1.74 17.04
CA GLN A 66 1.96 1.14 18.13
C GLN A 66 2.79 0.18 18.99
N GLU A 67 3.68 -0.60 18.38
CA GLU A 67 4.55 -1.50 19.12
C GLU A 67 5.53 -0.71 20.01
N ASN A 68 6.12 0.37 19.48
CA ASN A 68 7.00 1.26 20.25
C ASN A 68 6.26 1.94 21.42
N GLU A 69 5.01 2.36 21.22
CA GLU A 69 4.20 2.93 22.30
C GLU A 69 3.89 1.89 23.39
N LYS A 70 3.48 0.67 23.00
CA LYS A 70 3.26 -0.43 23.94
C LYS A 70 4.53 -0.76 24.70
N ARG A 71 5.68 -0.78 24.02
CA ARG A 71 6.99 -1.03 24.63
C ARG A 71 7.32 0.04 25.68
N LYS A 72 7.16 1.33 25.34
CA LYS A 72 7.35 2.44 26.29
C LYS A 72 6.45 2.32 27.51
N LEU A 73 5.19 1.92 27.34
CA LEU A 73 4.27 1.73 28.46
C LEU A 73 4.69 0.57 29.39
N LEU A 74 5.22 -0.51 28.83
CA LEU A 74 5.71 -1.65 29.61
C LEU A 74 6.97 -1.29 30.40
N ILE A 75 7.91 -0.55 29.79
CA ILE A 75 9.12 -0.06 30.46
C ILE A 75 8.77 0.87 31.61
N ASN A 76 7.87 1.82 31.39
CA ASN A 76 7.42 2.72 32.46
C ASN A 76 6.76 1.95 33.62
N LYS A 77 5.92 0.96 33.32
CA LYS A 77 5.31 0.10 34.37
C LYS A 77 6.34 -0.73 35.13
N ALA A 78 7.36 -1.24 34.46
CA ALA A 78 8.45 -1.99 35.09
C ALA A 78 9.31 -1.08 35.97
N ALA A 79 9.60 0.14 35.50
CA ALA A 79 10.28 1.17 36.28
C ALA A 79 9.49 1.58 37.54
N ASP A 80 8.16 1.75 37.43
CA ASP A 80 7.28 2.01 38.57
C ASP A 80 7.27 0.86 39.59
N GLN A 81 7.54 -0.38 39.14
CA GLN A 81 7.68 -1.56 39.99
C GLN A 81 9.10 -1.76 40.53
N GLY A 82 10.03 -0.86 40.23
CA GLY A 82 11.43 -0.93 40.66
C GLY A 82 12.26 -2.01 39.93
N ILE A 83 11.74 -2.56 38.83
CA ILE A 83 12.41 -3.57 38.00
C ILE A 83 12.92 -2.86 36.73
N PHE A 84 14.24 -2.68 36.63
CA PHE A 84 14.86 -2.08 35.46
C PHE A 84 15.00 -3.14 34.36
N LEU A 85 14.19 -3.04 33.31
CA LEU A 85 14.36 -3.80 32.08
C LEU A 85 15.18 -2.94 31.11
N GLU A 86 16.40 -3.38 30.80
CA GLU A 86 17.30 -2.69 29.87
C GLU A 86 16.86 -2.98 28.42
N ASP A 87 16.79 -1.92 27.59
CA ASP A 87 16.20 -1.92 26.23
C ASP A 87 16.87 -2.90 25.24
N ASP A 88 18.04 -3.45 25.57
CA ASP A 88 18.94 -4.13 24.62
C ASP A 88 18.75 -5.65 24.55
N ALA A 89 18.13 -6.28 25.56
CA ALA A 89 18.11 -7.74 25.67
C ALA A 89 17.19 -8.44 24.64
N THR A 90 16.28 -7.73 23.97
CA THR A 90 15.34 -8.32 22.99
C THR A 90 15.66 -8.01 21.54
N ILE A 91 16.58 -7.07 21.26
CA ILE A 91 17.03 -6.82 19.89
C ILE A 91 17.88 -8.01 19.41
N MET A 92 18.68 -8.63 20.29
CA MET A 92 19.48 -9.83 19.97
C MET A 92 18.63 -11.06 19.58
N SER A 93 17.44 -11.28 20.17
CA SER A 93 16.69 -12.53 19.90
C SER A 93 15.95 -12.55 18.56
N THR A 94 15.86 -11.40 17.88
CA THR A 94 15.15 -11.31 16.58
C THR A 94 16.13 -11.39 15.39
N ILE A 95 17.43 -11.31 15.64
CA ILE A 95 18.49 -11.40 14.61
C ILE A 95 19.04 -12.81 14.44
N ASP A 96 18.77 -13.71 15.40
CA ASP A 96 19.28 -15.09 15.45
C ASP A 96 18.26 -16.17 14.98
N THR A 97 17.26 -15.82 14.15
CA THR A 97 16.37 -16.80 13.49
C THR A 97 16.24 -16.59 12.00
#